data_AF-A0A6M1ZM97-F1
#
_entry.id   AF-A0A6M1ZM97-F1
#
_cell.length_a   1.000
_cell.length_b   1.000
_cell.length_c   1.000
_cell.angle_alpha   90.00
_cell.angle_beta   90.00
_cell.angle_gamma   90.00
#
_symmetry.space_group_name_H-M   'P 1'
#
loop_
_entity.id
_entity.type
_entity.pdbx_description
1 polymer ?
#
loop_
_entity_poly.entity_id
_entity_poly.type
_entity_poly.pdbx_seq_one_letter_code
_entity_poly.pdbx_strand_id
1 'polypeptide(L)'
;MENFTSFLLQVDRWIWQPLFVILIGTGLYLTYRLRGIQFRRLGYALKLAFTRHDDDAQGDISHFQALMTALAATIGIGNIAGIATAVAMGGLGALFWLWLTALIGMATKFAEATLAIQYRIKDDRGEMAGGPMYYIQRGLGWKRLAFCFALFGGVTTLFTGNIVQSQSIASATAMAFGFNPWIVGAVLAVLTGLVLIGGIKSIGGVTSYLVPIMAVFYVIGCLVILVIRFDQIPQAFATIFRTAFTGQAAVGGFVGSSIMIAMQMGVARGVFSNEYGLCPFAFAAASA
;
A
#
# COMPACT_ATOMS: atom_id res chain seq x y z
N MET A 1 -18.39 5.70 25.40
CA MET A 1 -17.47 5.25 24.32
C MET A 1 -18.20 4.86 23.04
N GLU A 2 -19.41 4.28 23.11
CA GLU A 2 -20.21 3.92 21.92
C GLU A 2 -20.58 5.12 21.03
N ASN A 3 -21.00 6.25 21.61
CA ASN A 3 -21.34 7.47 20.86
C ASN A 3 -20.14 8.09 20.12
N PHE A 4 -18.94 7.98 20.68
CA PHE A 4 -17.73 8.47 20.03
C PHE A 4 -17.31 7.54 18.88
N THR A 5 -17.41 6.23 19.10
CA THR A 5 -17.10 5.22 18.08
C THR A 5 -18.06 5.32 16.90
N SER A 6 -19.36 5.49 17.17
CA SER A 6 -20.37 5.66 16.12
C SER A 6 -20.18 6.96 15.35
N PHE A 7 -19.80 8.05 16.01
CA PHE A 7 -19.42 9.31 15.35
C PHE A 7 -18.22 9.12 14.42
N LEU A 8 -17.14 8.48 14.88
CA LEU A 8 -15.96 8.19 14.05
C LEU A 8 -16.30 7.33 12.83
N LEU A 9 -17.15 6.32 12.99
CA LEU A 9 -17.61 5.47 11.88
C LEU A 9 -18.46 6.24 10.87
N GLN A 10 -19.26 7.22 11.30
CA GLN A 10 -20.01 8.08 10.40
C GLN A 10 -19.09 9.00 9.59
N VAL A 11 -18.10 9.60 10.25
CA VAL A 11 -17.09 10.44 9.60
C VAL A 11 -16.28 9.63 8.58
N ASP A 12 -15.83 8.43 8.96
CA ASP A 12 -15.11 7.52 8.07
C ASP A 12 -15.91 7.22 6.80
N ARG A 13 -17.18 6.82 6.93
CA ARG A 13 -18.05 6.56 5.78
C ARG A 13 -18.24 7.80 4.90
N TRP A 14 -18.41 8.97 5.51
CA TRP A 14 -18.63 10.21 4.78
C TRP A 14 -17.39 10.68 4.00
N ILE A 15 -16.19 10.40 4.52
CA ILE A 15 -14.92 10.71 3.84
C ILE A 15 -14.64 9.71 2.71
N TRP A 16 -14.83 8.41 2.96
CA TRP A 16 -14.48 7.36 2.00
C TRP A 16 -15.35 7.36 0.74
N GLN A 17 -16.64 7.72 0.85
CA GLN A 17 -17.56 7.74 -0.29
C GLN A 17 -17.09 8.66 -1.45
N PRO A 18 -16.80 9.97 -1.23
CA PRO A 18 -16.28 10.83 -2.29
C PRO A 18 -14.83 10.50 -2.65
N LEU A 19 -14.00 10.11 -1.67
CA LEU A 19 -12.59 9.80 -1.90
C LEU A 19 -12.42 8.61 -2.84
N PHE A 20 -13.28 7.60 -2.71
CA PHE A 20 -13.35 6.45 -3.61
C PHE A 20 -13.51 6.88 -5.08
N VAL A 21 -14.47 7.77 -5.35
CA VAL A 21 -14.75 8.25 -6.71
C VAL A 21 -13.57 9.04 -7.25
N ILE A 22 -12.96 9.89 -6.42
CA ILE A 22 -11.80 10.71 -6.80
C ILE A 22 -10.59 9.83 -7.10
N LEU A 23 -10.29 8.82 -6.27
CA LEU A 23 -9.12 7.94 -6.44
C LEU A 23 -9.25 7.09 -7.69
N ILE A 24 -10.38 6.41 -7.89
CA ILE A 24 -10.62 5.60 -9.08
C ILE A 24 -10.68 6.49 -10.32
N GLY A 25 -11.40 7.61 -10.24
CA GLY A 25 -11.53 8.57 -11.34
C GLY A 25 -10.18 9.13 -11.78
N THR A 26 -9.31 9.48 -10.83
CA THR A 26 -7.95 9.95 -11.11
C THR A 26 -7.12 8.85 -11.75
N GLY A 27 -7.15 7.62 -11.22
CA GLY A 27 -6.40 6.51 -11.80
C GLY A 27 -6.87 6.15 -13.21
N LEU A 28 -8.18 6.18 -13.48
CA LEU A 28 -8.75 5.98 -14.82
C LEU A 28 -8.36 7.12 -15.77
N TYR A 29 -8.45 8.37 -15.32
CA TYR A 29 -8.02 9.54 -16.08
C TYR A 29 -6.54 9.46 -16.46
N LEU A 30 -5.67 9.14 -15.50
CA LEU A 30 -4.23 8.97 -15.73
C LEU A 30 -3.95 7.78 -16.62
N THR A 31 -4.66 6.66 -16.44
CA THR A 31 -4.55 5.49 -17.33
C THR A 31 -4.86 5.89 -18.76
N TYR A 32 -5.94 6.62 -19.00
CA TYR A 32 -6.31 7.09 -20.34
C TYR A 32 -5.27 8.08 -20.91
N ARG A 33 -4.91 9.12 -20.15
CA ARG A 33 -3.96 10.16 -20.59
C ARG A 33 -2.56 9.62 -20.85
N LEU A 34 -2.10 8.68 -20.03
CA LEU A 34 -0.82 7.99 -20.19
C LEU A 34 -0.91 6.81 -21.17
N ARG A 35 -2.03 6.64 -21.87
CA ARG A 35 -2.29 5.60 -22.88
C ARG A 35 -1.99 4.19 -22.34
N GLY A 36 -2.48 3.87 -21.14
CA GLY A 36 -2.29 2.57 -20.49
C GLY A 36 -0.83 2.24 -20.20
N ILE A 37 -0.07 3.19 -19.66
CA ILE A 37 1.38 3.02 -19.40
C ILE A 37 1.69 1.78 -18.57
N GLN A 38 0.83 1.45 -17.61
CA GLN A 38 0.97 0.29 -16.75
C GLN A 38 0.95 -1.03 -17.54
N PHE A 39 0.25 -1.11 -18.67
CA PHE A 39 0.25 -2.32 -19.50
C PHE A 39 1.41 -2.32 -20.50
N ARG A 40 1.78 -1.14 -21.02
CA ARG A 40 2.84 -1.00 -22.04
C ARG A 40 4.26 -1.12 -21.49
N ARG A 41 4.50 -0.67 -20.26
CA ARG A 41 5.85 -0.53 -19.69
C ARG A 41 6.15 -1.52 -18.56
N LEU A 42 5.18 -2.31 -18.09
CA LEU A 42 5.38 -3.24 -16.97
C LEU A 42 6.53 -4.22 -17.20
N GLY A 43 6.59 -4.87 -18.37
CA GLY A 43 7.68 -5.82 -18.66
C GLY A 43 9.07 -5.16 -18.65
N TYR A 44 9.18 -3.95 -19.22
CA TYR A 44 10.40 -3.16 -19.17
C TYR A 44 10.75 -2.74 -17.73
N ALA A 45 9.77 -2.26 -16.97
CA ALA A 45 9.96 -1.82 -15.58
C ALA A 45 10.39 -2.97 -14.67
N LEU A 46 9.83 -4.18 -14.84
CA LEU A 46 10.25 -5.38 -14.11
C LEU A 46 11.69 -5.76 -14.47
N LYS A 47 12.04 -5.76 -15.76
CA LYS A 47 13.42 -6.00 -16.17
C LYS A 47 14.36 -4.99 -15.53
N LEU A 48 14.03 -3.70 -15.60
CA LEU A 48 14.84 -2.63 -15.02
C LEU A 48 14.98 -2.76 -13.50
N ALA A 49 13.89 -3.07 -12.80
CA ALA A 49 13.87 -3.24 -11.34
C ALA A 49 14.84 -4.33 -10.86
N PHE A 50 15.05 -5.39 -11.64
CA PHE A 50 15.94 -6.49 -11.30
C PHE A 50 17.29 -6.46 -12.05
N THR A 51 17.52 -5.45 -12.89
CA THR A 51 18.81 -5.26 -13.56
C THR A 51 19.66 -4.33 -12.69
N ARG A 52 20.89 -4.73 -12.35
CA ARG A 52 21.86 -3.80 -11.77
C ARG A 52 22.17 -2.73 -12.81
N HIS A 53 21.90 -1.47 -12.48
CA HIS A 53 22.33 -0.31 -13.27
C HIS A 53 23.04 0.69 -12.36
N ASP A 54 24.00 1.38 -12.98
CA ASP A 54 25.33 1.71 -12.48
C ASP A 54 25.45 2.84 -11.44
N ASP A 55 26.62 2.84 -10.82
CA ASP A 55 27.14 3.59 -9.66
C ASP A 55 27.27 5.13 -9.83
N ASP A 56 26.61 5.76 -10.81
CA ASP A 56 26.85 7.17 -11.19
C ASP A 56 25.59 8.07 -11.24
N ALA A 57 24.44 7.58 -10.77
CA ALA A 57 23.21 8.36 -10.70
C ALA A 57 23.15 9.26 -9.45
N GLN A 58 22.66 10.50 -9.61
CA GLN A 58 22.44 11.42 -8.47
C GLN A 58 21.21 10.98 -7.64
N GLY A 59 21.46 10.18 -6.61
CA GLY A 59 20.49 9.71 -5.61
C GLY A 59 21.20 9.25 -4.33
N ASP A 60 20.49 9.15 -3.21
CA ASP A 60 21.06 8.69 -1.93
C ASP A 60 21.17 7.17 -1.87
N ILE A 61 20.31 6.47 -2.61
CA ILE A 61 20.20 5.01 -2.65
C ILE A 61 19.99 4.54 -4.11
N SER A 62 20.34 3.29 -4.41
CA SER A 62 20.10 2.72 -5.75
C SER A 62 18.60 2.58 -6.05
N HIS A 63 18.24 2.51 -7.34
CA HIS A 63 16.85 2.24 -7.76
C HIS A 63 16.27 0.97 -7.15
N PHE A 64 17.09 -0.08 -6.99
CA PHE A 64 16.68 -1.32 -6.31
C PHE A 64 16.40 -1.09 -4.83
N GLN A 65 17.27 -0.37 -4.13
CA GLN A 65 17.07 -0.03 -2.71
C GLN A 65 15.83 0.84 -2.52
N ALA A 66 15.57 1.80 -3.42
CA ALA A 66 14.37 2.62 -3.38
C ALA A 66 13.10 1.79 -3.60
N LEU A 67 13.12 0.87 -4.58
CA LEU A 67 12.04 -0.07 -4.80
C LEU A 67 11.81 -0.95 -3.57
N MET A 68 12.86 -1.51 -2.97
CA MET A 68 12.75 -2.35 -1.78
C MET A 68 12.29 -1.55 -0.56
N THR A 69 12.71 -0.30 -0.41
CA THR A 69 12.22 0.60 0.66
C THR A 69 10.73 0.88 0.49
N ALA A 70 10.27 1.16 -0.73
CA ALA A 70 8.84 1.37 -1.01
C ALA A 70 8.01 0.09 -0.80
N LEU A 71 8.56 -1.07 -1.19
CA LEU A 71 7.94 -2.37 -0.96
C LEU A 71 7.91 -2.74 0.53
N ALA A 72 8.92 -2.38 1.31
CA ALA A 72 8.92 -2.57 2.76
C ALA A 72 7.77 -1.82 3.44
N ALA A 73 7.50 -0.59 3.00
CA ALA A 73 6.39 0.20 3.51
C ALA A 73 5.02 -0.37 3.13
N THR A 74 4.91 -0.91 1.91
CA THR A 74 3.61 -1.35 1.35
C THR A 74 3.29 -2.83 1.54
N ILE A 75 4.28 -3.67 1.83
CA ILE A 75 4.07 -5.07 2.20
C ILE A 75 4.06 -5.14 3.73
N GLY A 76 2.88 -5.28 4.31
CA GLY A 76 2.74 -5.41 5.75
C GLY A 76 1.46 -6.11 6.17
N ILE A 77 1.05 -5.89 7.42
CA ILE A 77 -0.17 -6.50 7.97
C ILE A 77 -1.42 -6.08 7.19
N GLY A 78 -1.40 -4.92 6.52
CA GLY A 78 -2.46 -4.52 5.60
C GLY A 78 -2.75 -5.54 4.49
N ASN A 79 -1.73 -6.23 3.98
CA ASN A 79 -1.89 -7.25 2.93
C ASN A 79 -2.42 -8.58 3.49
N ILE A 80 -2.23 -8.85 4.78
CA ILE A 80 -2.70 -10.09 5.42
C ILE A 80 -4.07 -9.86 6.06
N ALA A 81 -4.10 -9.06 7.13
CA ALA A 81 -5.30 -8.78 7.91
C ALA A 81 -6.31 -7.92 7.13
N GLY A 82 -5.83 -6.97 6.31
CA GLY A 82 -6.70 -6.13 5.50
C GLY A 82 -7.42 -6.90 4.40
N ILE A 83 -6.73 -7.84 3.73
CA ILE A 83 -7.36 -8.75 2.75
C ILE A 83 -8.33 -9.72 3.46
N ALA A 84 -7.94 -10.28 4.60
CA ALA A 84 -8.83 -11.15 5.38
C ALA A 84 -10.11 -10.41 5.81
N THR A 85 -10.00 -9.15 6.23
CA THR A 85 -11.15 -8.31 6.59
C THR A 85 -12.00 -7.95 5.37
N ALA A 86 -11.38 -7.70 4.21
CA ALA A 86 -12.09 -7.48 2.96
C ALA A 86 -12.96 -8.68 2.59
N VAL A 87 -12.42 -9.90 2.72
CA VAL A 87 -13.14 -11.14 2.45
C VAL A 87 -14.22 -11.40 3.50
N ALA A 88 -13.92 -11.18 4.79
CA ALA A 88 -14.86 -11.42 5.88
C ALA A 88 -16.09 -10.49 5.80
N MET A 89 -15.89 -9.22 5.46
CA MET A 89 -16.96 -8.21 5.43
C MET A 89 -17.59 -8.03 4.04
N GLY A 90 -16.79 -8.12 2.97
CA GLY A 90 -17.20 -7.89 1.58
C GLY A 90 -17.42 -9.18 0.77
N GLY A 91 -17.13 -10.34 1.34
CA GLY A 91 -17.15 -11.62 0.63
C GLY A 91 -15.98 -11.78 -0.34
N LEU A 92 -15.93 -12.94 -1.01
CA LEU A 92 -14.87 -13.27 -1.95
C LEU A 92 -14.82 -12.33 -3.18
N GLY A 93 -15.95 -11.72 -3.54
CA GLY A 93 -16.06 -10.74 -4.62
C GLY A 93 -15.24 -9.47 -4.39
N ALA A 94 -14.91 -9.15 -3.14
CA ALA A 94 -14.04 -8.02 -2.80
C ALA A 94 -12.63 -8.18 -3.38
N LEU A 95 -12.15 -9.41 -3.60
CA LEU A 95 -10.83 -9.69 -4.19
C LEU A 95 -10.74 -9.19 -5.64
N PHE A 96 -11.80 -9.35 -6.42
CA PHE A 96 -11.85 -8.86 -7.79
C PHE A 96 -11.70 -7.33 -7.84
N TRP A 97 -12.46 -6.62 -6.99
CA TRP A 97 -12.40 -5.16 -6.91
C TRP A 97 -11.06 -4.65 -6.37
N LEU A 98 -10.43 -5.42 -5.47
CA LEU A 98 -9.07 -5.16 -5.01
C LEU A 98 -8.07 -5.24 -6.16
N TRP A 99 -8.14 -6.28 -7.02
CA TRP A 99 -7.26 -6.39 -8.19
C TRP A 99 -7.50 -5.28 -9.21
N LEU A 100 -8.76 -4.99 -9.53
CA LEU A 100 -9.10 -3.94 -10.49
C LEU A 100 -8.56 -2.58 -10.04
N THR A 101 -8.72 -2.25 -8.76
CA THR A 101 -8.20 -1.00 -8.23
C THR A 101 -6.69 -0.96 -8.14
N ALA A 102 -6.03 -2.09 -7.91
CA ALA A 102 -4.57 -2.16 -8.03
C ALA A 102 -4.09 -1.86 -9.46
N LEU A 103 -4.75 -2.43 -10.48
CA LEU A 103 -4.42 -2.18 -11.89
C LEU A 103 -4.59 -0.69 -12.27
N ILE A 104 -5.65 -0.06 -11.79
CA ILE A 104 -5.93 1.37 -12.01
C ILE A 104 -4.91 2.23 -11.24
N GLY A 105 -4.60 1.86 -10.00
CA GLY A 105 -3.70 2.59 -9.11
C GLY A 105 -2.24 2.62 -9.57
N MET A 106 -1.81 1.66 -10.41
CA MET A 106 -0.46 1.67 -10.99
C MET A 106 -0.16 2.97 -11.75
N ALA A 107 -1.13 3.51 -12.49
CA ALA A 107 -0.96 4.78 -13.22
C ALA A 107 -0.80 5.97 -12.25
N THR A 108 -1.54 5.97 -11.15
CA THR A 108 -1.44 6.99 -10.10
C THR A 108 -0.08 6.97 -9.44
N LYS A 109 0.40 5.78 -9.01
CA LYS A 109 1.74 5.62 -8.43
C LYS A 109 2.85 6.08 -9.37
N PHE A 110 2.73 5.76 -10.66
CA PHE A 110 3.69 6.22 -11.65
C PHE A 110 3.75 7.76 -11.72
N ALA A 111 2.59 8.42 -11.75
CA ALA A 111 2.52 9.88 -11.75
C ALA A 111 3.09 10.49 -10.46
N GLU A 112 2.75 9.93 -9.30
CA GLU A 112 3.27 10.35 -7.99
C GLU A 112 4.80 10.26 -7.93
N ALA A 113 5.38 9.12 -8.33
CA ALA A 113 6.83 8.93 -8.36
C ALA A 113 7.52 9.87 -9.35
N THR A 114 6.93 10.08 -10.53
CA THR A 114 7.48 11.01 -11.53
C THR A 114 7.51 12.44 -11.01
N LEU A 115 6.42 12.90 -10.38
CA LEU A 115 6.35 14.22 -9.76
C LEU A 115 7.32 14.35 -8.58
N ALA A 116 7.49 13.30 -7.78
CA ALA A 116 8.41 13.31 -6.66
C ALA A 116 9.86 13.53 -7.12
N ILE A 117 10.29 12.85 -8.18
CA ILE A 117 11.62 13.04 -8.78
C ILE A 117 11.75 14.44 -9.39
N GLN A 118 10.72 14.94 -10.07
CA GLN A 118 10.76 16.26 -10.72
C GLN A 118 10.87 17.41 -9.72
N TYR A 119 10.23 17.30 -8.55
CA TYR A 119 10.14 18.38 -7.55
C TYR A 119 10.97 18.13 -6.27
N ARG A 120 11.82 17.10 -6.24
CA ARG A 120 12.70 16.82 -5.10
C ARG A 120 13.69 17.94 -4.83
N ILE A 121 14.16 18.00 -3.59
CA ILE A 121 15.04 19.02 -3.06
C ILE A 121 16.18 18.33 -2.31
N LYS A 122 17.32 19.00 -2.14
CA LYS A 122 18.29 18.58 -1.13
C LYS A 122 17.94 19.26 0.19
N ASP A 123 17.89 18.47 1.26
CA ASP A 123 17.70 18.97 2.61
C ASP A 123 19.01 19.51 3.21
N ASP A 124 18.94 19.96 4.47
CA ASP A 124 20.09 20.52 5.19
C ASP A 124 21.21 19.49 5.45
N ARG A 125 20.91 18.20 5.33
CA ARG A 125 21.87 17.09 5.47
C ARG A 125 22.46 16.67 4.12
N GLY A 126 22.02 17.29 3.03
CA GLY A 126 22.42 16.97 1.67
C GLY A 126 21.68 15.77 1.08
N GLU A 127 20.67 15.23 1.78
CA GLU A 127 19.85 14.10 1.33
C GLU A 127 18.71 14.60 0.45
N MET A 128 18.30 13.78 -0.51
CA MET A 128 17.18 14.06 -1.40
C MET A 128 15.85 13.85 -0.68
N ALA A 129 15.08 14.93 -0.56
CA ALA A 129 13.73 14.94 -0.04
C ALA A 129 12.72 15.26 -1.16
N GLY A 130 11.77 14.36 -1.41
CA GLY A 130 10.70 14.56 -2.38
C GLY A 130 9.39 13.96 -1.89
N GLY A 131 8.34 14.11 -2.69
CA GLY A 131 6.99 13.66 -2.35
C GLY A 131 5.93 14.76 -2.48
N PRO A 132 4.69 14.48 -2.01
CA PRO A 132 3.53 15.31 -2.35
C PRO A 132 3.56 16.71 -1.79
N MET A 133 4.05 16.88 -0.56
CA MET A 133 4.26 18.18 0.03
C MET A 133 5.13 19.08 -0.86
N TYR A 134 6.16 18.52 -1.52
CA TYR A 134 7.04 19.30 -2.39
C TYR A 134 6.41 19.64 -3.73
N TYR A 135 5.80 18.68 -4.43
CA TYR A 135 5.17 18.99 -5.73
C TYR A 135 3.89 19.83 -5.57
N ILE A 136 3.17 19.76 -4.45
CA ILE A 136 2.05 20.67 -4.15
C ILE A 136 2.59 22.09 -3.88
N GLN A 137 3.65 22.22 -3.10
CA GLN A 137 4.23 23.52 -2.77
C GLN A 137 4.90 24.18 -3.98
N ARG A 138 5.70 23.43 -4.73
CA ARG A 138 6.55 23.95 -5.82
C ARG A 138 5.90 23.88 -7.20
N GLY A 139 5.06 22.86 -7.44
CA GLY A 139 4.34 22.71 -8.70
C GLY A 139 3.06 23.55 -8.75
N LEU A 140 2.25 23.53 -7.67
CA LEU A 140 0.98 24.27 -7.62
C LEU A 140 1.06 25.61 -6.87
N GLY A 141 2.11 25.85 -6.08
CA GLY A 141 2.21 27.04 -5.23
C GLY A 141 1.35 26.99 -3.96
N TRP A 142 0.66 25.87 -3.70
CA TRP A 142 -0.35 25.77 -2.64
C TRP A 142 0.25 25.38 -1.28
N LYS A 143 0.96 26.33 -0.66
CA LYS A 143 1.67 26.12 0.62
C LYS A 143 0.79 25.54 1.73
N ARG A 144 -0.47 25.98 1.85
CA ARG A 144 -1.41 25.48 2.87
C ARG A 144 -1.75 24.02 2.69
N LEU A 145 -1.98 23.58 1.45
CA LEU A 145 -2.30 22.19 1.16
C LEU A 145 -1.08 21.29 1.35
N ALA A 146 0.11 21.76 0.95
CA ALA A 146 1.37 21.06 1.21
C ALA A 146 1.60 20.84 2.72
N PHE A 147 1.35 21.86 3.54
CA PHE A 147 1.43 21.74 5.00
C PHE A 147 0.39 20.76 5.57
N CYS A 148 -0.86 20.83 5.11
CA CYS A 148 -1.90 19.87 5.53
C CYS A 148 -1.49 18.44 5.17
N PHE A 149 -0.97 18.22 3.96
CA PHE A 149 -0.49 16.90 3.53
C PHE A 149 0.65 16.41 4.43
N ALA A 150 1.66 17.24 4.70
CA ALA A 150 2.77 16.87 5.57
C ALA A 150 2.31 16.53 7.00
N LEU A 151 1.38 17.32 7.55
CA LEU A 151 0.82 17.09 8.89
C LEU A 151 0.02 15.78 8.95
N PHE A 152 -0.96 15.60 8.07
CA PHE A 152 -1.80 14.40 8.06
C PHE A 152 -1.02 13.15 7.65
N GLY A 153 -0.09 13.25 6.71
CA GLY A 153 0.80 12.17 6.31
C GLY A 153 1.71 11.74 7.47
N GLY A 154 2.29 12.70 8.20
CA GLY A 154 3.09 12.43 9.39
C GLY A 154 2.30 11.71 10.47
N VAL A 155 1.10 12.20 10.80
CA VAL A 155 0.19 11.55 11.75
C VAL A 155 -0.19 10.15 11.28
N THR A 156 -0.59 9.99 10.02
CA THR A 156 -0.99 8.70 9.44
C THR A 156 0.13 7.67 9.53
N THR A 157 1.38 8.07 9.29
CA THR A 157 2.55 7.20 9.37
C THR A 157 2.78 6.67 10.78
N LEU A 158 2.52 7.47 11.82
CA LEU A 158 2.63 7.02 13.23
C LEU A 158 1.59 5.96 13.57
N PHE A 159 0.34 6.14 13.13
CA PHE A 159 -0.72 5.18 13.43
C PHE A 159 -0.61 3.92 12.57
N THR A 160 -0.63 4.08 11.25
CA THR A 160 -0.71 2.97 10.30
C THR A 160 0.64 2.29 10.06
N GLY A 161 1.72 3.07 10.00
CA GLY A 161 3.08 2.57 9.77
C GLY A 161 3.76 2.00 11.01
N ASN A 162 3.36 2.42 12.23
CA ASN A 162 3.99 1.97 13.48
C ASN A 162 3.04 1.24 14.42
N ILE A 163 2.02 1.91 14.97
CA ILE A 163 1.18 1.34 16.04
C ILE A 163 0.44 0.09 15.57
N VAL A 164 -0.25 0.15 14.43
CA VAL A 164 -1.01 -0.99 13.90
C VAL A 164 -0.10 -2.17 13.54
N GLN A 165 1.08 -1.89 12.98
CA GLN A 165 2.03 -2.92 12.58
C GLN A 165 2.63 -3.64 13.80
N SER A 166 3.18 -2.88 14.74
CA SER A 166 3.79 -3.43 15.97
C SER A 166 2.78 -4.17 16.84
N GLN A 167 1.56 -3.64 17.00
CA GLN A 167 0.51 -4.28 17.78
C GLN A 167 0.11 -5.63 17.18
N SER A 168 -0.02 -5.74 15.86
CA SER A 168 -0.46 -7.00 15.26
C SER A 168 0.65 -8.06 15.29
N ILE A 169 1.93 -7.67 15.18
CA ILE A 169 3.05 -8.60 15.40
C ILE A 169 3.04 -9.12 16.85
N ALA A 170 2.89 -8.22 17.83
CA ALA A 170 2.85 -8.58 19.24
C ALA A 170 1.67 -9.51 19.56
N SER A 171 0.47 -9.21 19.04
CA SER A 171 -0.72 -10.06 19.21
C SER A 171 -0.56 -11.42 18.53
N ALA A 172 -0.04 -11.45 17.30
CA ALA A 172 0.14 -12.70 16.55
C ALA A 172 1.16 -13.64 17.22
N THR A 173 2.27 -13.09 17.70
CA THR A 173 3.31 -13.86 18.40
C THR A 173 2.85 -14.31 19.80
N ALA A 174 2.07 -13.50 20.50
CA ALA A 174 1.43 -13.91 21.74
C ALA A 174 0.45 -15.09 21.52
N MET A 175 -0.38 -15.04 20.48
CA MET A 175 -1.32 -16.12 20.16
C MET A 175 -0.63 -17.40 19.67
N ALA A 176 0.41 -17.28 18.85
CA ALA A 176 1.08 -18.43 18.24
C ALA A 176 2.10 -19.11 19.17
N PHE A 177 2.83 -18.31 19.96
CA PHE A 177 4.00 -18.78 20.74
C PHE A 177 3.91 -18.46 22.24
N GLY A 178 2.86 -17.77 22.69
CA GLY A 178 2.72 -17.38 24.10
C GLY A 178 3.68 -16.26 24.54
N PHE A 179 4.29 -15.52 23.60
CA PHE A 179 5.24 -14.46 23.93
C PHE A 179 4.57 -13.26 24.57
N ASN A 180 5.28 -12.61 25.51
CA ASN A 180 4.80 -11.39 26.15
C ASN A 180 4.84 -10.20 25.16
N PRO A 181 3.70 -9.54 24.86
CA PRO A 181 3.65 -8.42 23.92
C PRO A 181 4.62 -7.28 24.22
N TRP A 182 4.90 -6.98 25.50
CA TRP A 182 5.82 -5.93 25.89
C TRP A 182 7.27 -6.24 25.50
N ILE A 183 7.67 -7.50 25.63
CA ILE A 183 9.01 -7.95 25.24
C ILE A 183 9.15 -7.87 23.72
N VAL A 184 8.14 -8.34 22.99
CA VAL A 184 8.11 -8.26 21.51
C VAL A 184 8.20 -6.79 21.06
N GLY A 185 7.42 -5.90 21.66
CA GLY A 185 7.47 -4.46 21.38
C GLY A 185 8.84 -3.84 21.66
N ALA A 186 9.47 -4.18 22.79
CA ALA A 186 10.81 -3.69 23.13
C ALA A 186 11.88 -4.16 22.12
N VAL A 187 11.84 -5.44 21.73
CA VAL A 187 12.73 -5.99 20.71
C VAL A 187 12.53 -5.29 19.36
N LEU A 188 11.27 -5.12 18.94
CA LEU A 188 10.95 -4.39 17.71
C LEU A 188 11.46 -2.95 17.74
N ALA A 189 11.31 -2.25 18.87
CA ALA A 189 11.79 -0.88 19.03
C ALA A 189 13.32 -0.80 18.90
N VAL A 190 14.06 -1.70 19.54
CA VAL A 190 15.54 -1.75 19.45
C VAL A 190 15.99 -2.04 18.02
N LEU A 191 15.45 -3.10 17.40
CA LEU A 191 15.82 -3.49 16.04
C LEU A 191 15.49 -2.39 15.02
N THR A 192 14.30 -1.79 15.14
CA THR A 192 13.90 -0.68 14.26
C THR A 192 14.78 0.55 14.48
N GLY A 193 15.09 0.89 15.74
CA GLY A 193 15.96 2.00 16.09
C GLY A 193 17.36 1.87 15.48
N LEU A 194 17.95 0.68 15.53
CA LEU A 194 19.27 0.40 14.92
C LEU A 194 19.26 0.68 13.40
N VAL A 195 18.17 0.36 12.71
CA VAL A 195 18.05 0.62 11.27
C VAL A 195 17.84 2.11 10.99
N LEU A 196 16.98 2.78 11.76
CA LEU A 196 16.60 4.18 11.54
C LEU A 196 17.74 5.18 11.84
N ILE A 197 18.61 4.89 12.81
CA ILE A 197 19.73 5.78 13.18
C ILE A 197 20.66 6.06 11.99
N GLY A 198 20.84 5.07 11.10
CA GLY A 198 21.69 5.21 9.91
C GLY A 198 21.04 5.94 8.71
N GLY A 199 19.85 6.50 8.87
CA GLY A 199 19.16 7.26 7.82
C GLY A 199 18.72 6.43 6.61
N ILE A 200 18.42 7.10 5.50
CA ILE A 200 17.83 6.46 4.30
C ILE A 200 18.75 5.40 3.68
N LYS A 201 20.08 5.58 3.79
CA LYS A 201 21.08 4.61 3.30
C LYS A 201 21.03 3.29 4.07
N SER A 202 20.92 3.35 5.41
CA SER A 202 20.76 2.16 6.26
C SER A 202 19.44 1.45 5.98
N ILE A 203 18.34 2.21 5.89
CA ILE A 203 17.01 1.68 5.55
C ILE A 203 17.04 0.97 4.20
N GLY A 204 17.60 1.62 3.16
CA GLY A 204 17.75 1.02 1.83
C GLY A 204 18.60 -0.24 1.85
N GLY A 205 19.71 -0.25 2.61
CA GLY A 205 20.55 -1.42 2.81
C GLY A 205 19.79 -2.60 3.40
N VAL A 206 19.13 -2.41 4.55
CA VAL A 206 18.42 -3.50 5.25
C VAL A 206 17.21 -3.99 4.45
N THR A 207 16.40 -3.08 3.91
CA THR A 207 15.21 -3.46 3.13
C THR A 207 15.58 -4.20 1.85
N SER A 208 16.72 -3.87 1.22
CA SER A 208 17.17 -4.56 0.00
C SER A 208 17.43 -6.05 0.17
N TYR A 209 17.75 -6.50 1.40
CA TYR A 209 17.88 -7.92 1.72
C TYR A 209 16.61 -8.52 2.32
N LEU A 210 15.99 -7.81 3.28
CA LEU A 210 14.86 -8.34 4.04
C LEU A 210 13.61 -8.50 3.17
N VAL A 211 13.32 -7.53 2.31
CA VAL A 211 12.09 -7.50 1.50
C VAL A 211 12.03 -8.63 0.47
N PRO A 212 13.09 -8.91 -0.32
CA PRO A 212 13.06 -10.06 -1.21
C PRO A 212 12.87 -11.39 -0.47
N ILE A 213 13.56 -11.57 0.67
CA ILE A 213 13.47 -12.79 1.47
C ILE A 213 12.05 -13.00 1.99
N MET A 214 11.43 -11.97 2.59
CA MET A 214 10.07 -12.09 3.12
C MET A 214 9.04 -12.33 2.00
N ALA A 215 9.20 -11.67 0.85
CA ALA A 215 8.30 -11.82 -0.28
C ALA A 215 8.39 -13.23 -0.87
N VAL A 216 9.60 -13.74 -1.10
CA VAL A 216 9.83 -15.10 -1.62
C VAL A 216 9.30 -16.14 -0.64
N PHE A 217 9.58 -16.00 0.65
CA PHE A 217 9.07 -16.91 1.68
C PHE A 217 7.53 -16.97 1.69
N TYR A 218 6.89 -15.81 1.69
CA TYR A 218 5.43 -15.71 1.65
C TYR A 218 4.83 -16.33 0.39
N VAL A 219 5.37 -15.98 -0.78
CA VAL A 219 4.89 -16.49 -2.08
C VAL A 219 5.07 -18.01 -2.18
N ILE A 220 6.22 -18.56 -1.75
CA ILE A 220 6.45 -20.00 -1.73
C ILE A 220 5.41 -20.69 -0.84
N GLY A 221 5.16 -20.17 0.37
CA GLY A 221 4.15 -20.72 1.27
C GLY A 221 2.76 -20.76 0.62
N CYS A 222 2.35 -19.67 -0.04
CA CYS A 222 1.09 -19.62 -0.79
C CYS A 222 1.08 -20.63 -1.95
N LEU A 223 2.16 -20.72 -2.73
CA LEU A 223 2.26 -21.64 -3.86
C LEU A 223 2.16 -23.10 -3.42
N VAL A 224 2.77 -23.48 -2.30
CA VAL A 224 2.65 -24.82 -1.72
C VAL A 224 1.18 -25.14 -1.43
N ILE A 225 0.45 -24.23 -0.78
CA ILE A 225 -0.98 -24.43 -0.50
C ILE A 225 -1.79 -24.55 -1.79
N LEU A 226 -1.52 -23.71 -2.79
CA LEU A 226 -2.19 -23.75 -4.10
C LEU A 226 -1.92 -25.06 -4.84
N VAL A 227 -0.70 -25.61 -4.77
CA VAL A 227 -0.36 -26.90 -5.38
C VAL A 227 -1.09 -28.05 -4.65
N ILE A 228 -1.14 -28.01 -3.31
CA ILE A 228 -1.86 -29.02 -2.51
C ILE A 228 -3.38 -28.99 -2.79
N ARG A 229 -3.93 -27.82 -3.08
CA ARG A 229 -5.38 -27.58 -3.32
C ARG A 229 -5.67 -27.20 -4.77
N PHE A 230 -4.89 -27.73 -5.72
CA PHE A 230 -4.96 -27.32 -7.13
C PHE A 230 -6.35 -27.54 -7.74
N ASP A 231 -7.03 -28.61 -7.32
CA ASP A 231 -8.40 -28.96 -7.70
C ASP A 231 -9.44 -27.86 -7.37
N GLN A 232 -9.18 -27.08 -6.31
CA GLN A 232 -10.10 -26.05 -5.83
C GLN A 232 -9.89 -24.69 -6.50
N ILE A 233 -8.78 -24.50 -7.22
CA ILE A 233 -8.42 -23.22 -7.84
C ILE A 233 -9.50 -22.74 -8.83
N PRO A 234 -9.99 -23.56 -9.78
CA PRO A 234 -11.02 -23.10 -10.73
C PRO A 234 -12.31 -22.69 -10.02
N GLN A 235 -12.74 -23.44 -9.00
CA GLN A 235 -13.93 -23.13 -8.21
C GLN A 235 -13.75 -21.84 -7.39
N ALA A 236 -12.55 -21.59 -6.86
CA ALA A 236 -12.24 -20.35 -6.15
C ALA A 236 -12.37 -19.13 -7.07
N PHE A 237 -11.75 -19.17 -8.26
CA PHE A 237 -11.90 -18.10 -9.25
C PHE A 237 -13.36 -17.90 -9.67
N ALA A 238 -14.08 -18.98 -9.98
CA ALA A 238 -15.50 -18.89 -10.33
C ALA A 238 -16.32 -18.21 -9.23
N THR A 239 -16.04 -18.53 -7.97
CA THR A 239 -16.71 -17.91 -6.82
C THR A 239 -16.36 -16.43 -6.68
N ILE A 240 -15.09 -16.05 -6.86
CA ILE A 240 -14.64 -14.65 -6.83
C ILE A 240 -15.38 -13.83 -7.89
N PHE A 241 -15.34 -14.27 -9.16
CA PHE A 241 -16.01 -13.54 -10.25
C PHE A 241 -17.52 -13.51 -10.08
N ARG A 242 -18.14 -14.64 -9.69
CA ARG A 242 -19.59 -14.70 -9.46
C ARG A 242 -20.00 -13.73 -8.36
N THR A 243 -19.36 -13.78 -7.19
CA THR A 243 -19.73 -12.94 -6.04
C THR A 243 -19.33 -11.48 -6.20
N ALA A 244 -18.40 -11.16 -7.11
CA ALA A 244 -18.06 -9.77 -7.44
C ALA A 244 -19.20 -9.04 -8.18
N PHE A 245 -19.99 -9.77 -8.97
CA PHE A 245 -21.05 -9.21 -9.83
C PHE A 245 -22.46 -9.69 -9.48
N THR A 246 -22.59 -10.70 -8.64
CA THR A 246 -23.89 -11.17 -8.12
C THR A 246 -23.91 -10.95 -6.63
N GLY A 247 -24.82 -10.07 -6.17
CA GLY A 247 -25.12 -9.99 -4.75
C GLY A 247 -25.64 -11.35 -4.31
N GLN A 248 -25.11 -11.90 -3.20
CA GLN A 248 -25.64 -13.14 -2.65
C GLN A 248 -27.16 -13.00 -2.53
N ALA A 249 -27.87 -13.93 -3.15
CA ALA A 249 -29.25 -13.80 -3.52
C ALA A 249 -30.18 -13.59 -2.31
N ALA A 250 -30.77 -12.41 -2.23
CA ALA A 250 -32.10 -12.19 -1.66
C ALA A 250 -32.71 -10.95 -2.34
N VAL A 251 -33.56 -11.21 -3.33
CA VAL A 251 -34.60 -10.36 -3.95
C VAL A 251 -34.49 -8.82 -3.82
N GLY A 252 -34.40 -8.15 -4.98
CA GLY A 252 -35.11 -6.88 -5.25
C GLY A 252 -34.46 -5.55 -4.85
N GLY A 253 -33.60 -5.50 -3.83
CA GLY A 253 -32.96 -4.23 -3.39
C GLY A 253 -31.66 -4.39 -2.61
N PHE A 254 -31.42 -5.57 -2.01
CA PHE A 254 -30.19 -5.87 -1.29
C PHE A 254 -29.03 -6.35 -2.20
N VAL A 255 -29.33 -6.76 -3.44
CA VAL A 255 -28.31 -7.21 -4.41
C VAL A 255 -27.34 -6.07 -4.76
N GLY A 256 -27.83 -4.83 -4.89
CA GLY A 256 -26.98 -3.66 -5.08
C GLY A 256 -26.13 -3.34 -3.84
N SER A 257 -26.68 -3.54 -2.64
CA SER A 257 -25.98 -3.27 -1.38
C SER A 257 -24.80 -4.21 -1.14
N SER A 258 -24.93 -5.50 -1.47
CA SER A 258 -23.86 -6.49 -1.28
C SER A 258 -22.73 -6.31 -2.29
N ILE A 259 -23.05 -6.01 -3.56
CA ILE A 259 -22.05 -5.65 -4.57
C ILE A 259 -21.33 -4.35 -4.15
N MET A 260 -22.09 -3.35 -3.69
CA MET A 260 -21.52 -2.09 -3.24
C MET A 260 -20.62 -2.26 -2.02
N ILE A 261 -20.99 -3.12 -1.05
CA ILE A 261 -20.13 -3.44 0.10
C ILE A 261 -18.88 -4.19 -0.35
N ALA A 262 -19.01 -5.20 -1.24
CA ALA A 262 -17.87 -5.93 -1.78
C ALA A 262 -16.89 -5.00 -2.50
N MET A 263 -17.42 -4.07 -3.31
CA MET A 263 -16.65 -3.05 -4.01
C MET A 263 -16.00 -2.08 -3.02
N GLN A 264 -16.76 -1.48 -2.10
CA GLN A 264 -16.24 -0.54 -1.10
C GLN A 264 -15.14 -1.18 -0.25
N MET A 265 -15.35 -2.41 0.24
CA MET A 265 -14.36 -3.13 1.03
C MET A 265 -13.13 -3.51 0.19
N GLY A 266 -13.33 -4.03 -1.02
CA GLY A 266 -12.25 -4.39 -1.93
C GLY A 266 -11.38 -3.19 -2.30
N VAL A 267 -12.01 -2.04 -2.58
CA VAL A 267 -11.30 -0.81 -2.95
C VAL A 267 -10.67 -0.13 -1.75
N ALA A 268 -11.38 0.03 -0.62
CA ALA A 268 -10.79 0.66 0.56
C ALA A 268 -9.57 -0.14 1.06
N ARG A 269 -9.66 -1.47 1.06
CA ARG A 269 -8.53 -2.34 1.42
C ARG A 269 -7.48 -2.43 0.32
N GLY A 270 -7.85 -2.32 -0.94
CA GLY A 270 -6.91 -2.19 -2.05
C GLY A 270 -6.08 -0.91 -2.00
N VAL A 271 -6.73 0.23 -1.71
CA VAL A 271 -6.07 1.53 -1.49
C VAL A 271 -5.17 1.47 -0.25
N PHE A 272 -5.63 0.89 0.85
CA PHE A 272 -4.82 0.76 2.06
C PHE A 272 -3.62 -0.20 1.87
N SER A 273 -3.83 -1.38 1.29
CA SER A 273 -2.80 -2.41 1.12
C SER A 273 -1.73 -2.03 0.10
N ASN A 274 -2.06 -1.17 -0.86
CA ASN A 274 -1.10 -0.74 -1.87
C ASN A 274 -0.70 0.72 -1.73
N GLU A 275 -1.37 1.48 -0.87
CA GLU A 275 -1.08 2.90 -0.58
C GLU A 275 -1.10 3.83 -1.82
N TYR A 276 -1.97 3.55 -2.80
CA TYR A 276 -2.21 4.47 -3.92
C TYR A 276 -2.83 5.78 -3.38
N GLY A 277 -2.22 6.94 -3.63
CA GLY A 277 -2.67 8.23 -3.08
C GLY A 277 -2.09 8.61 -1.72
N LEU A 278 -1.55 7.65 -0.95
CA LEU A 278 -0.81 7.91 0.31
C LEU A 278 0.67 8.22 0.06
N CYS A 279 1.14 7.94 -1.17
CA CYS A 279 2.44 8.35 -1.71
C CYS A 279 3.71 7.80 -1.03
N PRO A 280 3.75 6.60 -0.40
CA PRO A 280 4.99 6.03 0.14
C PRO A 280 6.07 5.82 -0.94
N PHE A 281 5.63 5.39 -2.13
CA PHE A 281 6.48 5.17 -3.29
C PHE A 281 7.12 6.45 -3.79
N ALA A 282 6.43 7.59 -3.69
CA ALA A 282 6.96 8.89 -4.07
C ALA A 282 8.11 9.32 -3.16
N PHE A 283 8.02 9.06 -1.85
CA PHE A 283 9.10 9.35 -0.91
C PHE A 283 10.36 8.54 -1.23
N ALA A 284 10.21 7.22 -1.40
CA ALA A 284 11.33 6.34 -1.71
C ALA A 284 11.94 6.63 -3.09
N ALA A 285 11.10 6.90 -4.10
CA ALA A 285 11.56 7.24 -5.45
C ALA A 285 12.34 8.55 -5.51
N ALA A 286 12.04 9.52 -4.64
CA ALA A 286 12.79 10.77 -4.58
C ALA A 286 14.23 10.59 -4.11
N SER A 287 14.49 9.58 -3.28
CA SER A 287 15.82 9.23 -2.76
C SER A 287 16.66 8.38 -3.74
N ALA A 288 16.05 7.91 -4.83
CA ALA A 288 16.67 7.10 -5.88
C ALA A 288 17.35 7.94 -6.97
#